data_AF-A0A1Q4GN16-F1
#
_entry.id   AF-A0A1Q4GN16-F1
#
_cell.length_a   1.000
_cell.length_b   1.000
_cell.length_c   1.000
_cell.angle_alpha   90.00
_cell.angle_beta   90.00
_cell.angle_gamma   90.00
#
_symmetry.space_group_name_H-M   'P 1'
#
loop_
_entity.id
_entity.type
_entity.pdbx_description
1 polymer ?
#
loop_
_entity_poly.entity_id
_entity_poly.type
_entity_poly.pdbx_seq_one_letter_code
_entity_poly.pdbx_strand_id
1 'polypeptide(L)'
;MSRGNRYTRWLLAAAAAWLGCAVQAAEPPKPPIKPVDTEKCFACHVEIEDFHAEGRHATVNCAHCHENLDAHLKTAKPKNMGTRPVTITDHRACATCHADQYNSFVQTNLNSPARLEKATFKGRSPLFDKLMEGYGFTKEHGEPRSHAFMLVDQWAVDRAFGGRIQFKDWTYINKAELAANNAWNVLVDREPATSDQKKFMRQTVTAVNPVCMNCKTQDHILDWSYRGDKHPAAKWDRTSKPVEFARAMKHPLNCFMCHDPHSAGPRVVRDALIDAVVDRKLGTYPMDPEKSQKTTMTKVTFKRNGSDFRAIGVLNRVDSNLMCAQCHVEYNCGPGYDCTDPEDHKPVGMADARTNIFPWTNVFGYKKVMVEGYKFKDFKHAGTGAYLPKIQHPEFETYWGSKHEQAGVECKNCHMPKKVLANGKTLTSHQQMSPRYQIKETCLTCHKDWSEKDALYHIDSIQNYTRGKLAKAEFWIASLIDWIGKAQAAGTVPKDVMDKAYDLQYDATLYWEWWTAENSDGFHNPQNARESLTRSMDAAQEGIALLKKALGADKAPAAVGNSKTAAQKPY
;
A
#
# COMPACT_ATOMS: atom_id res chain seq x y z
N MET A 1 50.47 -68.02 -15.13
CA MET A 1 50.37 -69.30 -14.41
C MET A 1 50.42 -69.02 -12.91
N SER A 2 49.53 -69.66 -12.13
CA SER A 2 49.41 -69.74 -10.66
C SER A 2 49.08 -68.43 -9.90
N ARG A 3 47.83 -68.18 -9.47
CA ARG A 3 47.12 -68.69 -8.24
C ARG A 3 47.90 -68.37 -6.96
N GLY A 4 47.36 -67.70 -5.93
CA GLY A 4 46.05 -67.11 -5.64
C GLY A 4 45.95 -66.83 -4.13
N ASN A 5 45.04 -65.96 -3.66
CA ASN A 5 44.33 -66.23 -2.40
C ASN A 5 42.98 -65.49 -2.29
N ARG A 6 42.13 -66.05 -1.44
CA ARG A 6 40.66 -66.08 -1.48
C ARG A 6 39.99 -64.84 -0.87
N TYR A 7 38.88 -64.48 -1.52
CA TYR A 7 37.62 -63.97 -0.97
C TYR A 7 37.40 -64.11 0.55
N THR A 8 37.05 -63.01 1.22
CA THR A 8 35.93 -63.00 2.19
C THR A 8 35.27 -61.62 2.26
N ARG A 9 33.93 -61.65 2.25
CA ARG A 9 32.95 -60.57 2.37
C ARG A 9 33.27 -59.55 3.47
N TRP A 10 33.00 -58.27 3.24
CA TRP A 10 32.10 -57.44 4.06
C TRP A 10 31.57 -56.28 3.20
N LEU A 11 30.24 -56.18 3.19
CA LEU A 11 29.41 -55.19 2.52
C LEU A 11 29.24 -53.94 3.41
N LEU A 12 28.97 -52.82 2.75
CA LEU A 12 28.24 -51.62 3.22
C LEU A 12 28.99 -50.61 4.11
N ALA A 13 29.35 -49.48 3.50
CA ALA A 13 28.95 -48.13 3.96
C ALA A 13 29.35 -47.07 2.92
N ALA A 14 28.53 -46.90 1.88
CA ALA A 14 28.53 -45.68 1.07
C ALA A 14 27.46 -44.74 1.62
N ALA A 15 27.88 -43.68 2.30
CA ALA A 15 27.00 -42.65 2.82
C ALA A 15 26.45 -41.81 1.65
N ALA A 16 25.19 -42.03 1.30
CA ALA A 16 24.42 -41.16 0.42
C ALA A 16 23.87 -40.00 1.26
N ALA A 17 24.42 -38.79 1.09
CA ALA A 17 23.83 -37.56 1.59
C ALA A 17 22.63 -37.20 0.69
N TRP A 18 21.46 -37.73 1.01
CA TRP A 18 20.20 -37.28 0.42
C TRP A 18 19.80 -35.94 1.04
N LEU A 19 19.63 -34.92 0.20
CA LEU A 19 18.91 -33.69 0.52
C LEU A 19 17.51 -34.06 1.01
N GLY A 20 17.29 -33.97 2.32
CA GLY A 20 15.95 -34.00 2.89
C GLY A 20 15.24 -32.69 2.56
N CYS A 21 14.33 -32.72 1.58
CA CYS A 21 13.18 -31.82 1.58
C CYS A 21 12.40 -32.10 2.86
N ALA A 22 12.60 -31.27 3.89
CA ALA A 22 11.75 -31.29 5.07
C ALA A 22 10.34 -30.83 4.61
N VAL A 23 9.48 -31.80 4.30
CA VAL A 23 8.04 -31.61 4.30
C VAL A 23 7.71 -31.17 5.72
N GLN A 24 7.39 -29.89 5.88
CA GLN A 24 7.01 -29.32 7.16
C GLN A 24 5.76 -30.09 7.61
N ALA A 25 5.92 -30.92 8.64
CA ALA A 25 4.82 -31.71 9.19
C ALA A 25 3.66 -30.77 9.54
N ALA A 26 2.44 -31.15 9.16
CA ALA A 26 1.24 -30.44 9.60
C ALA A 26 1.30 -30.31 11.13
N GLU A 27 1.12 -29.08 11.65
CA GLU A 27 1.05 -28.87 13.09
C GLU A 27 -0.04 -29.80 13.68
N PRO A 28 0.22 -30.44 14.83
CA PRO A 28 -0.79 -31.27 15.48
C PRO A 28 -2.06 -30.42 15.72
N PRO A 29 -3.25 -31.02 15.61
CA PRO A 29 -4.50 -30.28 15.82
C PRO A 29 -4.47 -29.60 17.18
N LYS A 30 -4.72 -28.28 17.20
CA LYS A 30 -4.79 -27.52 18.45
C LYS A 30 -5.82 -28.18 19.37
N PRO A 31 -5.53 -28.32 20.68
CA PRO A 31 -6.52 -28.83 21.62
C PRO A 31 -7.79 -27.97 21.59
N PRO A 32 -8.96 -28.56 21.89
CA PRO A 32 -10.23 -27.83 21.87
C PRO A 32 -10.16 -26.59 22.77
N ILE A 33 -10.70 -25.48 22.26
CA ILE A 33 -10.73 -24.19 22.97
C ILE A 33 -11.50 -24.39 24.26
N LYS A 34 -10.85 -24.12 25.39
CA LYS A 34 -11.50 -24.09 26.70
C LYS A 34 -12.11 -22.70 26.90
N PRO A 35 -13.45 -22.57 26.99
CA PRO A 35 -14.07 -21.28 27.22
C PRO A 35 -13.61 -20.68 28.56
N VAL A 36 -13.49 -19.36 28.59
CA VAL A 36 -13.30 -18.60 29.83
C VAL A 36 -14.60 -17.94 30.27
N ASP A 37 -14.68 -17.61 31.55
CA ASP A 37 -15.75 -16.82 32.15
C ASP A 37 -15.61 -15.35 31.71
N THR A 38 -16.40 -14.93 30.73
CA THR A 38 -16.32 -13.61 30.09
C THR A 38 -16.70 -12.47 31.03
N GLU A 39 -17.59 -12.72 31.99
CA GLU A 39 -18.01 -11.75 33.01
C GLU A 39 -16.83 -11.29 33.87
N LYS A 40 -15.89 -12.19 34.16
CA LYS A 40 -14.64 -11.83 34.86
C LYS A 40 -13.76 -10.89 34.05
N CYS A 41 -13.82 -10.98 32.72
CA CYS A 41 -13.09 -10.07 31.84
C CYS A 41 -13.77 -8.69 31.81
N PHE A 42 -15.10 -8.65 31.71
CA PHE A 42 -15.88 -7.41 31.66
C PHE A 42 -15.71 -6.55 32.92
N ALA A 43 -15.52 -7.17 34.09
CA ALA A 43 -15.21 -6.47 35.33
C ALA A 43 -14.01 -5.49 35.25
N CYS A 44 -13.07 -5.69 34.32
CA CYS A 44 -11.96 -4.77 34.05
C CYS A 44 -11.99 -4.14 32.64
N HIS A 45 -12.78 -4.71 31.72
CA HIS A 45 -12.82 -4.33 30.30
C HIS A 45 -14.22 -3.89 29.88
N VAL A 46 -14.78 -2.91 30.59
CA VAL A 46 -16.15 -2.38 30.35
C VAL A 46 -16.31 -1.87 28.91
N GLU A 47 -15.30 -1.21 28.35
CA GLU A 47 -15.32 -0.77 26.95
C GLU A 47 -15.46 -1.94 25.95
N ILE A 48 -15.02 -3.15 26.32
CA ILE A 48 -15.17 -4.34 25.50
C ILE A 48 -16.51 -5.01 25.72
N GLU A 49 -17.06 -4.95 26.94
CA GLU A 49 -18.41 -5.41 27.25
C GLU A 49 -19.44 -4.72 26.36
N ASP A 50 -19.40 -3.38 26.28
CA ASP A 50 -20.30 -2.57 25.44
C ASP A 50 -20.28 -3.02 23.96
N PHE A 51 -19.11 -3.39 23.45
CA PHE A 51 -18.97 -3.87 22.07
C PHE A 51 -19.41 -5.32 21.90
N HIS A 52 -19.01 -6.19 22.83
CA HIS A 52 -19.16 -7.63 22.71
C HIS A 52 -20.58 -8.07 23.01
N ALA A 53 -21.16 -7.60 24.13
CA ALA A 53 -22.48 -8.01 24.60
C ALA A 53 -23.60 -7.59 23.64
N GLU A 54 -23.48 -6.44 22.98
CA GLU A 54 -24.48 -5.94 22.03
C GLU A 54 -24.22 -6.38 20.58
N GLY A 55 -23.03 -6.90 20.29
CA GLY A 55 -22.58 -7.23 18.95
C GLY A 55 -23.04 -8.61 18.43
N ARG A 56 -22.76 -8.88 17.16
CA ARG A 56 -23.04 -10.23 16.57
C ARG A 56 -22.07 -11.31 17.04
N HIS A 57 -21.06 -10.93 17.82
CA HIS A 57 -20.09 -11.81 18.43
C HIS A 57 -20.35 -12.05 19.92
N ALA A 58 -21.50 -11.63 20.47
CA ALA A 58 -21.84 -11.85 21.89
C ALA A 58 -21.70 -13.31 22.37
N THR A 59 -21.87 -14.29 21.46
CA THR A 59 -21.71 -15.72 21.77
C THR A 59 -20.30 -16.27 21.48
N VAL A 60 -19.38 -15.46 20.95
CA VAL A 60 -18.01 -15.86 20.64
C VAL A 60 -17.14 -15.64 21.88
N ASN A 61 -16.70 -16.73 22.51
CA ASN A 61 -15.91 -16.66 23.73
C ASN A 61 -14.51 -16.04 23.50
N CYS A 62 -13.99 -15.28 24.47
CA CYS A 62 -12.69 -14.62 24.37
C CYS A 62 -11.54 -15.59 24.05
N ALA A 63 -11.65 -16.87 24.46
CA ALA A 63 -10.64 -17.90 24.23
C ALA A 63 -10.41 -18.25 22.74
N HIS A 64 -11.29 -17.81 21.82
CA HIS A 64 -11.04 -17.94 20.37
C HIS A 64 -9.89 -17.06 19.87
N CYS A 65 -9.66 -15.93 20.54
CA CYS A 65 -8.69 -14.92 20.10
C CYS A 65 -7.64 -14.59 21.17
N HIS A 66 -7.85 -15.02 22.42
CA HIS A 66 -6.93 -14.75 23.52
C HIS A 66 -6.44 -16.03 24.18
N GLU A 67 -5.13 -16.12 24.39
CA GLU A 67 -4.47 -17.23 25.07
C GLU A 67 -3.75 -16.71 26.34
N ASN A 68 -3.33 -17.65 27.20
CA ASN A 68 -2.70 -17.36 28.50
C ASN A 68 -3.58 -16.53 29.47
N LEU A 69 -4.90 -16.70 29.38
CA LEU A 69 -5.89 -15.95 30.15
C LEU A 69 -5.82 -16.25 31.66
N ASP A 70 -5.53 -17.49 32.06
CA ASP A 70 -5.41 -17.85 33.49
C ASP A 70 -4.27 -17.09 34.18
N ALA A 71 -3.12 -16.94 33.52
CA ALA A 71 -2.00 -16.19 34.08
C ALA A 71 -2.29 -14.69 34.13
N HIS A 72 -2.99 -14.18 33.11
CA HIS A 72 -3.47 -12.81 33.09
C HIS A 72 -4.42 -12.54 34.27
N LEU A 73 -5.50 -13.32 34.42
CA LEU A 73 -6.49 -13.16 35.49
C LEU A 73 -5.87 -13.24 36.90
N LYS A 74 -4.83 -14.06 37.10
CA LYS A 74 -4.13 -14.17 38.40
C LYS A 74 -3.31 -12.93 38.77
N THR A 75 -2.86 -12.15 37.79
CA THR A 75 -1.88 -11.08 37.99
C THR A 75 -2.40 -9.69 37.63
N ALA A 76 -3.47 -9.62 36.85
CA ALA A 76 -4.10 -8.39 36.42
C ALA A 76 -4.76 -7.66 37.60
N LYS A 77 -4.71 -6.33 37.54
CA LYS A 77 -5.43 -5.41 38.43
C LYS A 77 -6.08 -4.32 37.56
N PRO A 78 -7.11 -3.60 38.04
CA PRO A 78 -7.86 -2.64 37.19
C PRO A 78 -7.02 -1.61 36.43
N LYS A 79 -5.84 -1.22 36.93
CA LYS A 79 -4.92 -0.26 36.29
C LYS A 79 -3.57 -0.87 35.88
N ASN A 80 -3.42 -2.19 35.96
CA ASN A 80 -2.18 -2.88 35.65
C ASN A 80 -2.48 -4.18 34.92
N MET A 81 -1.97 -4.29 33.69
CA MET A 81 -2.17 -5.47 32.83
C MET A 81 -1.64 -6.78 33.45
N GLY A 82 -0.69 -6.70 34.39
CA GLY A 82 -0.03 -7.90 34.91
C GLY A 82 0.64 -8.69 33.79
N THR A 83 0.45 -10.00 33.80
CA THR A 83 0.87 -10.86 32.68
C THR A 83 0.05 -10.50 31.45
N ARG A 84 0.73 -10.08 30.38
CA ARG A 84 0.07 -9.74 29.11
C ARG A 84 -0.60 -10.99 28.51
N PRO A 85 -1.91 -10.96 28.20
CA PRO A 85 -2.55 -12.04 27.48
C PRO A 85 -2.03 -12.08 26.04
N VAL A 86 -1.92 -13.27 25.47
CA VAL A 86 -1.60 -13.42 24.06
C VAL A 86 -2.86 -13.12 23.26
N THR A 87 -2.76 -12.31 22.21
CA THR A 87 -3.86 -12.03 21.29
C THR A 87 -3.49 -12.57 19.91
N ILE A 88 -4.36 -13.41 19.35
CA ILE A 88 -4.17 -14.06 18.06
C ILE A 88 -4.56 -13.07 16.96
N THR A 89 -3.62 -12.75 16.08
CA THR A 89 -3.85 -11.86 14.92
C THR A 89 -3.93 -12.60 13.58
N ASP A 90 -3.77 -13.93 13.62
CA ASP A 90 -3.86 -14.83 12.48
C ASP A 90 -5.29 -14.91 11.93
N HIS A 91 -5.45 -14.86 10.61
CA HIS A 91 -6.72 -15.03 9.90
C HIS A 91 -7.46 -16.32 10.27
N ARG A 92 -6.71 -17.38 10.58
CA ARG A 92 -7.27 -18.69 10.92
C ARG A 92 -8.12 -18.65 12.19
N ALA A 93 -7.91 -17.68 13.08
CA ALA A 93 -8.82 -17.46 14.21
C ALA A 93 -10.25 -17.18 13.72
N CYS A 94 -10.39 -16.31 12.70
CA CYS A 94 -11.66 -15.99 12.07
C CYS A 94 -12.17 -17.13 11.17
N ALA A 95 -11.26 -17.83 10.48
CA ALA A 95 -11.62 -18.89 9.53
C ALA A 95 -12.35 -20.08 10.18
N THR A 96 -12.21 -20.28 11.51
CA THR A 96 -12.96 -21.30 12.26
C THR A 96 -14.49 -21.17 12.10
N CYS A 97 -15.00 -19.94 11.96
CA CYS A 97 -16.43 -19.66 11.75
C CYS A 97 -16.72 -18.99 10.39
N HIS A 98 -15.69 -18.47 9.70
CA HIS A 98 -15.80 -17.70 8.47
C HIS A 98 -14.90 -18.25 7.35
N ALA A 99 -14.88 -19.57 7.19
CA ALA A 99 -14.05 -20.26 6.20
C ALA A 99 -14.28 -19.77 4.77
N ASP A 100 -15.53 -19.49 4.38
CA ASP A 100 -15.85 -19.03 3.01
C ASP A 100 -15.20 -17.68 2.68
N GLN A 101 -15.27 -16.72 3.61
CA GLN A 101 -14.63 -15.41 3.49
C GLN A 101 -13.11 -15.57 3.42
N TYR A 102 -12.52 -16.30 4.36
CA TYR A 102 -11.08 -16.57 4.39
C TYR A 102 -10.59 -17.24 3.10
N ASN A 103 -11.26 -18.31 2.66
CA ASN A 103 -10.92 -19.04 1.45
C ASN A 103 -11.00 -18.17 0.20
N SER A 104 -11.92 -17.21 0.13
CA SER A 104 -11.93 -16.23 -0.96
C SER A 104 -10.79 -15.21 -0.86
N PHE A 105 -10.42 -14.77 0.34
CA PHE A 105 -9.30 -13.85 0.57
C PHE A 105 -7.93 -14.43 0.16
N VAL A 106 -7.67 -15.70 0.48
CA VAL A 106 -6.38 -16.35 0.18
C VAL A 106 -6.26 -16.90 -1.24
N GLN A 107 -7.20 -16.59 -2.14
CA GLN A 107 -7.12 -16.99 -3.54
C GLN A 107 -6.16 -16.10 -4.33
N THR A 108 -5.19 -16.74 -5.01
CA THR A 108 -4.35 -16.09 -6.00
C THR A 108 -5.16 -15.77 -7.26
N ASN A 109 -5.30 -14.49 -7.61
CA ASN A 109 -5.72 -14.10 -8.94
C ASN A 109 -4.54 -14.21 -9.92
N LEU A 110 -4.46 -15.30 -10.67
CA LEU A 110 -3.39 -15.53 -11.65
C LEU A 110 -3.41 -14.56 -12.84
N ASN A 111 -4.52 -13.84 -13.04
CA ASN A 111 -4.59 -12.78 -14.06
C ASN A 111 -3.91 -11.47 -13.61
N SER A 112 -3.55 -11.33 -12.33
CA SER A 112 -2.74 -10.23 -11.82
C SER A 112 -1.27 -10.70 -11.71
N PRO A 113 -0.42 -10.39 -12.70
CA PRO A 113 0.95 -10.91 -12.74
C PRO A 113 1.76 -10.43 -11.54
N ALA A 114 2.63 -11.30 -11.04
CA ALA A 114 3.56 -10.94 -9.97
C ALA A 114 4.80 -10.25 -10.53
N ARG A 115 5.37 -9.30 -9.77
CA ARG A 115 6.66 -8.64 -10.08
C ARG A 115 6.70 -7.97 -11.46
N LEU A 116 5.56 -7.50 -11.95
CA LEU A 116 5.50 -6.76 -13.22
C LEU A 116 5.93 -5.31 -13.00
N GLU A 117 7.15 -4.96 -13.44
CA GLU A 117 7.70 -3.60 -13.32
C GLU A 117 6.90 -2.58 -14.15
N LYS A 118 6.53 -1.46 -13.51
CA LYS A 118 5.79 -0.37 -14.15
C LYS A 118 6.66 0.48 -15.06
N ALA A 119 7.95 0.60 -14.75
CA ALA A 119 8.97 1.33 -15.51
C ALA A 119 9.46 0.54 -16.75
N THR A 120 8.52 0.02 -17.55
CA THR A 120 8.83 -0.68 -18.80
C THR A 120 7.98 -0.13 -19.93
N PHE A 121 8.39 -0.37 -21.18
CA PHE A 121 7.62 0.10 -22.36
C PHE A 121 6.21 -0.51 -22.45
N LYS A 122 5.95 -1.63 -21.76
CA LYS A 122 4.62 -2.25 -21.63
C LYS A 122 3.94 -1.94 -20.30
N GLY A 123 4.67 -1.36 -19.36
CA GLY A 123 4.19 -1.02 -18.03
C GLY A 123 3.38 0.27 -18.02
N ARG A 124 2.95 0.65 -16.82
CA ARG A 124 2.12 1.84 -16.59
C ARG A 124 2.84 3.16 -16.88
N SER A 125 4.17 3.17 -16.79
CA SER A 125 4.95 4.40 -16.87
C SER A 125 6.32 4.21 -17.55
N PRO A 126 6.38 4.20 -18.88
CA PRO A 126 7.61 3.92 -19.63
C PRO A 126 8.82 4.82 -19.30
N LEU A 127 8.61 6.08 -18.92
CA LEU A 127 9.69 7.02 -18.58
C LEU A 127 9.86 7.25 -17.07
N PHE A 128 9.28 6.38 -16.22
CA PHE A 128 9.26 6.55 -14.76
C PHE A 128 10.66 6.83 -14.16
N ASP A 129 11.68 6.09 -14.58
CA ASP A 129 13.04 6.23 -14.03
C ASP A 129 13.64 7.62 -14.26
N LYS A 130 13.38 8.22 -15.43
CA LYS A 130 13.84 9.58 -15.73
C LYS A 130 13.07 10.61 -14.92
N LEU A 131 11.77 10.44 -14.76
CA LEU A 131 10.89 11.42 -14.13
C LEU A 131 10.96 11.40 -12.60
N MET A 132 11.35 10.26 -12.03
CA MET A 132 11.45 10.05 -10.58
C MET A 132 12.90 9.84 -10.12
N GLU A 133 13.86 10.32 -10.93
CA GLU A 133 15.28 10.08 -10.71
C GLU A 133 15.72 10.52 -9.32
N GLY A 134 16.46 9.66 -8.62
CA GLY A 134 16.90 9.89 -7.24
C GLY A 134 15.92 9.39 -6.18
N TYR A 135 14.70 9.02 -6.54
CA TYR A 135 13.75 8.41 -5.60
C TYR A 135 13.85 6.89 -5.57
N GLY A 136 13.55 6.29 -4.41
CA GLY A 136 13.72 4.84 -4.19
C GLY A 136 12.85 3.94 -5.07
N PHE A 137 11.75 4.46 -5.63
CA PHE A 137 10.87 3.69 -6.52
C PHE A 137 11.50 3.37 -7.88
N THR A 138 12.56 4.07 -8.28
CA THR A 138 13.36 3.75 -9.49
C THR A 138 14.17 2.45 -9.38
N LYS A 139 14.12 1.78 -8.22
CA LYS A 139 14.78 0.48 -8.03
C LYS A 139 13.88 -0.70 -8.34
N GLU A 140 12.63 -0.63 -7.92
CA GLU A 140 11.59 -1.56 -8.32
C GLU A 140 10.26 -0.94 -7.94
N HIS A 141 9.31 -0.90 -8.89
CA HIS A 141 7.94 -0.51 -8.69
C HIS A 141 7.00 -1.47 -9.43
N GLY A 142 6.83 -2.66 -8.86
CA GLY A 142 5.85 -3.64 -9.37
C GLY A 142 4.40 -3.14 -9.31
N GLU A 143 3.59 -3.58 -10.28
CA GLU A 143 2.13 -3.51 -10.25
C GLU A 143 1.55 -4.33 -9.07
N PRO A 144 0.40 -3.94 -8.52
CA PRO A 144 -0.22 -4.68 -7.42
C PRO A 144 -0.75 -6.04 -7.87
N ARG A 145 -0.76 -6.98 -6.94
CA ARG A 145 -1.36 -8.32 -7.09
C ARG A 145 -2.28 -8.65 -5.91
N SER A 146 -2.70 -9.91 -5.80
CA SER A 146 -3.64 -10.36 -4.77
C SER A 146 -3.19 -9.97 -3.35
N HIS A 147 -4.14 -9.53 -2.52
CA HIS A 147 -3.89 -8.99 -1.18
C HIS A 147 -3.13 -9.92 -0.23
N ALA A 148 -3.30 -11.24 -0.37
CA ALA A 148 -2.55 -12.24 0.40
C ALA A 148 -1.02 -12.07 0.31
N PHE A 149 -0.50 -11.36 -0.69
CA PHE A 149 0.94 -11.13 -0.85
C PHE A 149 1.43 -9.77 -0.36
N MET A 150 0.57 -8.85 0.07
CA MET A 150 0.97 -7.46 0.27
C MET A 150 2.13 -7.29 1.27
N LEU A 151 2.14 -8.10 2.34
CA LEU A 151 3.19 -8.05 3.35
C LEU A 151 4.51 -8.61 2.80
N VAL A 152 4.46 -9.75 2.11
CA VAL A 152 5.66 -10.40 1.59
C VAL A 152 6.29 -9.61 0.45
N ASP A 153 5.47 -8.99 -0.40
CA ASP A 153 5.93 -8.12 -1.49
C ASP A 153 6.55 -6.84 -0.95
N GLN A 154 5.92 -6.21 0.06
CA GLN A 154 6.50 -5.02 0.71
C GLN A 154 7.90 -5.29 1.25
N TRP A 155 8.20 -6.51 1.68
CA TRP A 155 9.50 -6.83 2.25
C TRP A 155 10.52 -7.29 1.23
N ALA A 156 10.07 -8.04 0.21
CA ALA A 156 10.92 -8.62 -0.80
C ALA A 156 11.13 -7.72 -2.03
N VAL A 157 10.55 -6.52 -2.06
CA VAL A 157 10.78 -5.52 -3.11
C VAL A 157 12.14 -4.82 -2.93
N ASP A 158 12.85 -4.59 -4.02
CA ASP A 158 14.23 -4.09 -4.03
C ASP A 158 14.36 -2.66 -3.48
N ARG A 159 13.25 -1.93 -3.40
CA ARG A 159 13.19 -0.63 -2.73
C ARG A 159 12.99 -0.68 -1.21
N ALA A 160 12.78 -1.84 -0.61
CA ALA A 160 12.41 -1.95 0.80
C ALA A 160 13.59 -2.20 1.74
N PHE A 161 14.07 -3.45 1.83
CA PHE A 161 15.08 -3.87 2.80
C PHE A 161 16.46 -4.09 2.19
N GLY A 162 16.79 -3.42 1.08
CA GLY A 162 18.10 -3.55 0.46
C GLY A 162 18.45 -4.98 -0.02
N GLY A 163 17.44 -5.81 -0.32
CA GLY A 163 17.63 -7.24 -0.67
C GLY A 163 17.81 -8.20 0.52
N ARG A 164 17.64 -7.73 1.76
CA ARG A 164 17.80 -8.53 2.99
C ARG A 164 16.75 -9.63 3.15
N ILE A 165 15.48 -9.25 2.99
CA ILE A 165 14.33 -10.15 3.10
C ILE A 165 13.96 -10.54 1.67
N GLN A 166 13.91 -11.84 1.39
CA GLN A 166 13.68 -12.38 0.05
C GLN A 166 12.73 -13.58 0.13
N PHE A 167 12.08 -13.91 -0.98
CA PHE A 167 11.44 -15.23 -1.09
C PHE A 167 12.48 -16.34 -0.91
N LYS A 168 12.08 -17.44 -0.27
CA LYS A 168 12.96 -18.63 -0.10
C LYS A 168 13.47 -19.10 -1.46
N ASP A 169 12.58 -19.17 -2.44
CA ASP A 169 12.87 -19.30 -3.87
C ASP A 169 11.64 -18.86 -4.70
N TRP A 170 11.76 -18.91 -6.03
CA TRP A 170 10.72 -18.46 -6.96
C TRP A 170 9.44 -19.31 -6.94
N THR A 171 9.48 -20.56 -6.47
CA THR A 171 8.29 -21.43 -6.40
C THR A 171 7.27 -20.94 -5.36
N TYR A 172 7.68 -20.06 -4.46
CA TYR A 172 6.81 -19.43 -3.46
C TYR A 172 6.01 -18.25 -4.01
N ILE A 173 6.28 -17.78 -5.23
CA ILE A 173 5.67 -16.56 -5.76
C ILE A 173 4.15 -16.66 -5.87
N ASN A 174 3.55 -17.85 -5.99
CA ASN A 174 2.10 -18.01 -6.11
C ASN A 174 1.42 -18.66 -4.89
N LYS A 175 2.12 -18.75 -3.75
CA LYS A 175 1.64 -19.43 -2.53
C LYS A 175 0.88 -18.48 -1.60
N ALA A 176 -0.28 -17.98 -2.05
CA ALA A 176 -1.06 -16.96 -1.34
C ALA A 176 -1.43 -17.38 0.09
N GLU A 177 -2.00 -18.57 0.26
CA GLU A 177 -2.39 -19.05 1.59
C GLU A 177 -1.20 -19.19 2.55
N LEU A 178 -0.06 -19.72 2.09
CA LEU A 178 1.15 -19.81 2.92
C LEU A 178 1.64 -18.43 3.35
N ALA A 179 1.65 -17.46 2.42
CA ALA A 179 2.05 -16.08 2.69
C ALA A 179 1.08 -15.37 3.65
N ALA A 180 -0.23 -15.60 3.50
CA ALA A 180 -1.27 -15.02 4.35
C ALA A 180 -1.23 -15.56 5.78
N ASN A 181 -0.96 -16.85 5.94
CA ASN A 181 -0.91 -17.50 7.25
C ASN A 181 0.35 -17.15 8.04
N ASN A 182 1.47 -16.90 7.36
CA ASN A 182 2.67 -16.31 7.97
C ASN A 182 3.68 -15.95 6.86
N ALA A 183 4.06 -14.68 6.75
CA ALA A 183 5.04 -14.19 5.79
C ALA A 183 6.37 -14.97 5.80
N TRP A 184 6.82 -15.44 6.97
CA TRP A 184 8.06 -16.21 7.12
C TRP A 184 7.95 -17.67 6.63
N ASN A 185 6.74 -18.14 6.30
CA ASN A 185 6.57 -19.42 5.60
C ASN A 185 7.14 -19.36 4.19
N VAL A 186 7.16 -18.19 3.56
CA VAL A 186 7.57 -18.00 2.16
C VAL A 186 8.80 -17.12 2.00
N LEU A 187 9.15 -16.34 3.03
CA LEU A 187 10.31 -15.47 3.07
C LEU A 187 11.45 -16.03 3.91
N VAL A 188 12.65 -15.49 3.67
CA VAL A 188 13.85 -15.69 4.48
C VAL A 188 14.50 -14.34 4.76
N ASP A 189 14.94 -14.16 6.00
CA ASP A 189 15.89 -13.12 6.38
C ASP A 189 17.30 -13.67 6.15
N ARG A 190 18.02 -13.11 5.16
CA ARG A 190 19.36 -13.59 4.82
C ARG A 190 20.42 -13.21 5.84
N GLU A 191 20.11 -12.32 6.78
CA GLU A 191 21.08 -11.68 7.68
C GLU A 191 20.61 -11.65 9.14
N PRO A 192 20.21 -12.82 9.70
CA PRO A 192 19.49 -12.90 10.96
C PRO A 192 20.27 -12.32 12.17
N ALA A 193 21.60 -12.30 12.10
CA ALA A 193 22.46 -11.82 13.18
C ALA A 193 22.42 -10.29 13.41
N THR A 194 21.91 -9.50 12.46
CA THR A 194 21.87 -8.03 12.55
C THR A 194 20.47 -7.48 12.38
N SER A 195 20.26 -6.22 12.75
CA SER A 195 18.97 -5.51 12.63
C SER A 195 19.03 -4.26 11.74
N ASP A 196 20.20 -3.94 11.20
CA ASP A 196 20.40 -2.64 10.58
C ASP A 196 19.95 -2.66 9.12
N GLN A 197 19.34 -1.55 8.70
CA GLN A 197 19.02 -1.33 7.30
C GLN A 197 20.30 -0.98 6.54
N LYS A 198 20.71 -1.86 5.63
CA LYS A 198 21.79 -1.61 4.67
C LYS A 198 21.50 -2.31 3.35
N LYS A 199 22.24 -1.96 2.31
CA LYS A 199 22.17 -2.64 1.02
C LYS A 199 22.94 -3.96 1.08
N PHE A 200 22.27 -5.06 0.80
CA PHE A 200 22.85 -6.40 0.67
C PHE A 200 22.96 -6.83 -0.80
N MET A 201 22.10 -6.28 -1.66
CA MET A 201 22.12 -6.51 -3.10
C MET A 201 22.38 -5.19 -3.85
N ARG A 202 23.08 -5.30 -5.00
CA ARG A 202 23.20 -4.18 -5.94
C ARG A 202 21.82 -3.76 -6.44
N GLN A 203 21.69 -2.50 -6.85
CA GLN A 203 20.43 -1.91 -7.34
C GLN A 203 19.25 -1.97 -6.36
N THR A 204 19.52 -2.04 -5.06
CA THR A 204 18.50 -1.92 -4.01
C THR A 204 18.62 -0.63 -3.21
N VAL A 205 17.57 -0.29 -2.46
CA VAL A 205 17.55 0.77 -1.44
C VAL A 205 16.81 0.33 -0.18
N THR A 206 16.94 1.09 0.89
CA THR A 206 16.38 0.80 2.21
C THR A 206 15.26 1.78 2.58
N ALA A 207 14.23 1.91 1.73
CA ALA A 207 13.19 2.93 1.89
C ALA A 207 12.07 2.54 2.88
N VAL A 208 11.95 1.25 3.22
CA VAL A 208 10.91 0.79 4.15
C VAL A 208 11.20 1.26 5.57
N ASN A 209 10.15 1.72 6.23
CA ASN A 209 10.16 2.19 7.61
C ASN A 209 8.91 1.65 8.36
N PRO A 210 8.77 1.90 9.67
CA PRO A 210 7.66 1.36 10.45
C PRO A 210 6.26 1.79 9.95
N VAL A 211 6.11 3.00 9.42
CA VAL A 211 4.80 3.50 8.98
C VAL A 211 4.26 2.68 7.82
N CYS A 212 5.14 2.23 6.91
CA CYS A 212 4.79 1.36 5.77
C CYS A 212 3.99 0.12 6.19
N MET A 213 4.26 -0.42 7.38
CA MET A 213 3.61 -1.65 7.87
C MET A 213 2.11 -1.46 8.12
N ASN A 214 1.67 -0.25 8.48
CA ASN A 214 0.26 0.02 8.84
C ASN A 214 -0.72 -0.22 7.69
N CYS A 215 -0.26 -0.14 6.44
CA CYS A 215 -1.04 -0.44 5.24
C CYS A 215 -0.77 -1.85 4.69
N LYS A 216 -0.16 -2.74 5.49
CA LYS A 216 0.23 -4.10 5.09
C LYS A 216 -0.20 -5.13 6.11
N THR A 217 -0.10 -4.79 7.38
CA THR A 217 -0.47 -5.62 8.52
C THR A 217 -0.94 -4.73 9.67
N GLN A 218 -1.71 -5.31 10.58
CA GLN A 218 -2.06 -4.75 11.88
C GLN A 218 -1.81 -5.78 12.99
N ASP A 219 -0.87 -6.72 12.78
CA ASP A 219 -0.36 -7.59 13.85
C ASP A 219 0.13 -6.78 15.06
N HIS A 220 0.63 -5.57 14.81
CA HIS A 220 1.09 -4.63 15.81
C HIS A 220 0.02 -3.72 16.40
N ILE A 221 -1.28 -3.96 16.15
CA ILE A 221 -2.36 -3.08 16.61
C ILE A 221 -2.36 -2.84 18.14
N LEU A 222 -1.78 -3.76 18.91
CA LEU A 222 -1.61 -3.67 20.36
C LEU A 222 -0.20 -3.24 20.78
N ASP A 223 0.67 -2.87 19.86
CA ASP A 223 2.09 -2.56 20.12
C ASP A 223 2.54 -1.24 19.49
N TRP A 224 1.64 -0.59 18.75
CA TRP A 224 1.79 0.71 18.11
C TRP A 224 0.80 1.69 18.73
N SER A 225 1.32 2.80 19.21
CA SER A 225 0.52 3.92 19.67
C SER A 225 -0.14 4.64 18.49
N TYR A 226 -1.22 5.36 18.74
CA TYR A 226 -1.89 6.18 17.75
C TYR A 226 -0.89 7.11 17.05
N ARG A 227 -0.91 7.12 15.71
CA ARG A 227 0.03 7.85 14.83
C ARG A 227 1.48 7.37 14.86
N GLY A 228 1.81 6.39 15.70
CA GLY A 228 3.18 5.93 15.93
C GLY A 228 4.00 6.90 16.77
N ASP A 229 3.35 7.69 17.62
CA ASP A 229 4.04 8.60 18.53
C ASP A 229 4.78 7.83 19.63
N LYS A 230 5.84 8.40 20.19
CA LYS A 230 6.53 7.76 21.33
C LYS A 230 5.55 7.60 22.49
N HIS A 231 5.40 6.37 22.97
CA HIS A 231 4.55 6.06 24.11
C HIS A 231 5.21 4.97 24.97
N PRO A 232 5.25 5.08 26.30
CA PRO A 232 5.92 4.10 27.17
C PRO A 232 5.39 2.67 27.05
N ALA A 233 4.12 2.52 26.65
CA ALA A 233 3.47 1.22 26.41
C ALA A 233 3.52 0.73 24.95
N ALA A 234 4.12 1.49 24.04
CA ALA A 234 4.34 1.07 22.65
C ALA A 234 5.65 0.30 22.55
N LYS A 235 5.63 -0.83 21.86
CA LYS A 235 6.86 -1.54 21.46
C LYS A 235 7.42 -0.93 20.18
N TRP A 236 6.55 -0.45 19.30
CA TRP A 236 6.88 0.09 18.00
C TRP A 236 6.34 1.51 17.84
N ASP A 237 7.11 2.34 17.15
CA ASP A 237 6.81 3.72 16.80
C ASP A 237 7.48 4.06 15.46
N ARG A 238 7.25 5.28 14.93
CA ARG A 238 7.79 5.68 13.61
C ARG A 238 9.32 5.57 13.49
N THR A 239 10.04 5.65 14.60
CA THR A 239 11.51 5.63 14.67
C THR A 239 12.09 4.24 14.97
N SER A 240 11.25 3.22 15.13
CA SER A 240 11.68 1.85 15.39
C SER A 240 12.53 1.27 14.26
N LYS A 241 13.42 0.32 14.59
CA LYS A 241 14.22 -0.39 13.59
C LYS A 241 13.31 -1.22 12.67
N PRO A 242 13.24 -0.93 11.36
CA PRO A 242 12.26 -1.57 10.47
C PRO A 242 12.43 -3.08 10.36
N VAL A 243 13.66 -3.57 10.48
CA VAL A 243 13.99 -5.01 10.42
C VAL A 243 13.45 -5.77 11.62
N GLU A 244 13.66 -5.25 12.84
CA GLU A 244 13.13 -5.86 14.06
C GLU A 244 11.62 -5.84 14.06
N PHE A 245 11.04 -4.74 13.56
CA PHE A 245 9.61 -4.62 13.43
C PHE A 245 9.06 -5.66 12.45
N ALA A 246 9.64 -5.79 11.24
CA ALA A 246 9.23 -6.79 10.26
C ALA A 246 9.27 -8.22 10.83
N ARG A 247 10.34 -8.59 11.55
CA ARG A 247 10.48 -9.90 12.21
C ARG A 247 9.35 -10.23 13.19
N ALA A 248 8.73 -9.22 13.78
CA ALA A 248 7.61 -9.41 14.70
C ALA A 248 6.26 -9.57 13.99
N MET A 249 6.16 -9.20 12.71
CA MET A 249 4.94 -9.28 11.90
C MET A 249 4.87 -10.58 11.11
N LYS A 250 3.66 -11.01 10.75
CA LYS A 250 3.38 -12.28 10.09
C LYS A 250 2.26 -12.20 9.05
N HIS A 251 1.16 -11.50 9.31
CA HIS A 251 -0.07 -11.66 8.53
C HIS A 251 -0.42 -10.39 7.73
N PRO A 252 -0.80 -10.52 6.45
CA PRO A 252 -1.25 -9.40 5.64
C PRO A 252 -2.72 -9.06 5.91
N LEU A 253 -3.13 -7.78 5.82
CA LEU A 253 -4.52 -7.32 5.83
C LEU A 253 -5.44 -8.07 6.80
N ASN A 254 -5.09 -8.10 8.09
CA ASN A 254 -5.82 -8.89 9.08
C ASN A 254 -7.33 -8.64 8.98
N CYS A 255 -8.17 -9.68 9.12
CA CYS A 255 -9.64 -9.54 9.00
C CYS A 255 -10.19 -8.40 9.89
N PHE A 256 -9.56 -8.21 11.05
CA PHE A 256 -9.97 -7.22 12.02
C PHE A 256 -9.65 -5.76 11.63
N MET A 257 -8.98 -5.52 10.49
CA MET A 257 -8.79 -4.16 9.98
C MET A 257 -10.11 -3.51 9.58
N CYS A 258 -11.07 -4.30 9.11
CA CYS A 258 -12.39 -3.83 8.66
C CYS A 258 -13.54 -4.28 9.58
N HIS A 259 -13.31 -5.34 10.35
CA HIS A 259 -14.31 -5.93 11.25
C HIS A 259 -13.84 -5.83 12.69
N ASP A 260 -14.64 -5.25 13.57
CA ASP A 260 -14.32 -5.27 14.99
C ASP A 260 -14.45 -6.71 15.53
N PRO A 261 -13.42 -7.28 16.17
CA PRO A 261 -13.47 -8.68 16.60
C PRO A 261 -14.40 -8.89 17.80
N HIS A 262 -14.75 -7.84 18.54
CA HIS A 262 -15.63 -7.93 19.71
C HIS A 262 -17.09 -7.81 19.32
N SER A 263 -17.43 -6.87 18.44
CA SER A 263 -18.83 -6.60 18.02
C SER A 263 -19.24 -7.22 16.68
N ALA A 264 -18.26 -7.63 15.86
CA ALA A 264 -18.40 -7.89 14.42
C ALA A 264 -18.82 -6.68 13.56
N GLY A 265 -18.84 -5.47 14.15
CA GLY A 265 -19.25 -4.24 13.49
C GLY A 265 -18.22 -3.73 12.46
N PRO A 266 -18.64 -2.85 11.53
CA PRO A 266 -17.73 -2.23 10.57
C PRO A 266 -16.83 -1.19 11.24
N ARG A 267 -15.54 -1.24 10.94
CA ARG A 267 -14.57 -0.27 11.47
C ARG A 267 -13.42 0.00 10.53
N VAL A 268 -12.59 0.95 10.93
CA VAL A 268 -11.21 1.14 10.47
C VAL A 268 -10.27 1.17 11.67
N VAL A 269 -9.01 0.79 11.47
CA VAL A 269 -7.95 0.80 12.49
C VAL A 269 -6.74 1.63 12.09
N ARG A 270 -6.69 2.11 10.83
CA ARG A 270 -5.62 2.98 10.35
C ARG A 270 -5.68 4.36 11.03
N ASP A 271 -4.73 4.61 11.92
CA ASP A 271 -4.58 5.86 12.66
C ASP A 271 -4.59 7.12 11.80
N ALA A 272 -3.88 7.15 10.66
CA ALA A 272 -3.84 8.30 9.76
C ALA A 272 -5.18 8.63 9.09
N LEU A 273 -6.00 7.60 8.84
CA LEU A 273 -7.37 7.78 8.34
C LEU A 273 -8.26 8.38 9.42
N ILE A 274 -8.21 7.82 10.63
CA ILE A 274 -8.98 8.33 11.78
C ILE A 274 -8.59 9.78 12.05
N ASP A 275 -7.31 10.11 11.95
CA ASP A 275 -6.82 11.48 12.14
C ASP A 275 -7.37 12.42 11.07
N ALA A 276 -7.36 12.02 9.79
CA ALA A 276 -7.93 12.82 8.71
C ALA A 276 -9.42 13.09 8.93
N VAL A 277 -10.19 12.01 9.15
CA VAL A 277 -11.64 12.06 9.21
C VAL A 277 -12.14 12.73 10.48
N VAL A 278 -11.59 12.35 11.64
CA VAL A 278 -12.11 12.74 12.96
C VAL A 278 -11.31 13.87 13.58
N ASP A 279 -10.00 13.70 13.76
CA ASP A 279 -9.19 14.67 14.52
C ASP A 279 -9.03 16.00 13.76
N ARG A 280 -8.76 15.93 12.46
CA ARG A 280 -8.71 17.09 11.55
C ARG A 280 -10.08 17.49 10.99
N LYS A 281 -11.15 16.77 11.36
CA LYS A 281 -12.54 17.07 11.01
C LYS A 281 -12.81 17.23 9.50
N LEU A 282 -12.05 16.51 8.66
CA LEU A 282 -12.25 16.57 7.21
C LEU A 282 -13.46 15.76 6.74
N GLY A 283 -13.99 14.90 7.61
CA GLY A 283 -15.13 14.03 7.28
C GLY A 283 -14.73 12.84 6.42
N THR A 284 -15.67 11.91 6.28
CA THR A 284 -15.50 10.66 5.52
C THR A 284 -15.51 10.88 4.01
N TYR A 285 -16.25 11.90 3.56
CA TYR A 285 -16.37 12.34 2.17
C TYR A 285 -16.19 13.87 2.12
N PRO A 286 -14.95 14.39 2.05
CA PRO A 286 -14.68 15.84 2.13
C PRO A 286 -15.32 16.66 1.01
N MET A 287 -15.58 16.02 -0.14
CA MET A 287 -16.24 16.64 -1.30
C MET A 287 -17.77 16.61 -1.21
N ASP A 288 -18.35 15.91 -0.21
CA ASP A 288 -19.78 15.79 0.03
C ASP A 288 -20.07 15.81 1.56
N PRO A 289 -20.22 17.02 2.14
CA PRO A 289 -20.49 17.17 3.57
C PRO A 289 -21.79 16.48 4.03
N GLU A 290 -22.82 16.41 3.19
CA GLU A 290 -24.07 15.74 3.54
C GLU A 290 -23.88 14.23 3.66
N LYS A 291 -23.12 13.63 2.72
CA LYS A 291 -22.75 12.22 2.80
C LYS A 291 -21.87 11.94 4.01
N SER A 292 -20.98 12.87 4.37
CA SER A 292 -20.19 12.76 5.61
C SER A 292 -21.04 12.76 6.89
N GLN A 293 -22.16 13.49 6.92
CA GLN A 293 -23.09 13.45 8.05
C GLN A 293 -23.88 12.14 8.13
N LYS A 294 -24.11 11.46 6.99
CA LYS A 294 -24.84 10.19 6.92
C LYS A 294 -23.95 8.97 7.11
N THR A 295 -22.70 9.03 6.66
CA THR A 295 -21.68 8.01 6.89
C THR A 295 -20.65 8.55 7.87
N THR A 296 -20.81 8.26 9.14
CA THR A 296 -19.95 8.79 10.20
C THR A 296 -18.90 7.78 10.65
N MET A 297 -17.80 8.30 11.19
CA MET A 297 -16.77 7.55 11.86
C MET A 297 -16.63 8.06 13.30
N THR A 298 -16.84 7.17 14.27
CA THR A 298 -16.67 7.47 15.70
C THR A 298 -15.32 6.95 16.15
N LYS A 299 -14.43 7.85 16.58
CA LYS A 299 -13.15 7.46 17.17
C LYS A 299 -13.36 6.90 18.57
N VAL A 300 -12.87 5.68 18.79
CA VAL A 300 -12.84 5.03 20.10
C VAL A 300 -11.40 4.83 20.50
N THR A 301 -11.01 5.45 21.60
CA THR A 301 -9.64 5.46 22.12
C THR A 301 -9.52 4.45 23.26
N PHE A 302 -8.48 3.62 23.20
CA PHE A 302 -8.15 2.65 24.23
C PHE A 302 -6.92 3.12 24.98
N LYS A 303 -7.00 3.06 26.31
CA LYS A 303 -5.94 3.52 27.20
C LYS A 303 -5.00 2.39 27.60
N ARG A 304 -3.76 2.74 27.93
CA ARG A 304 -2.81 1.86 28.64
C ARG A 304 -2.18 2.62 29.78
N ASN A 305 -2.20 2.03 30.98
CA ASN A 305 -1.65 2.65 32.19
C ASN A 305 -2.19 4.07 32.44
N GLY A 306 -3.46 4.32 32.08
CA GLY A 306 -4.15 5.60 32.29
C GLY A 306 -3.96 6.65 31.18
N SER A 307 -3.12 6.42 30.18
CA SER A 307 -2.94 7.32 29.02
C SER A 307 -3.53 6.76 27.74
N ASP A 308 -3.99 7.63 26.85
CA ASP A 308 -4.45 7.28 25.50
C ASP A 308 -3.31 6.57 24.76
N PHE A 309 -3.61 5.38 24.23
CA PHE A 309 -2.59 4.56 23.58
C PHE A 309 -2.89 4.36 22.10
N ARG A 310 -4.06 3.82 21.76
CA ARG A 310 -4.46 3.50 20.38
C ARG A 310 -5.91 3.89 20.14
N ALA A 311 -6.33 3.96 18.89
CA ALA A 311 -7.72 4.20 18.55
C ALA A 311 -8.20 3.32 17.38
N ILE A 312 -9.52 3.17 17.28
CA ILE A 312 -10.22 2.66 16.08
C ILE A 312 -11.26 3.70 15.65
N GLY A 313 -11.69 3.63 14.39
CA GLY A 313 -12.84 4.37 13.88
C GLY A 313 -14.00 3.41 13.64
N VAL A 314 -15.00 3.43 14.51
CA VAL A 314 -16.24 2.65 14.32
C VAL A 314 -17.10 3.34 13.28
N LEU A 315 -17.55 2.61 12.26
CA LEU A 315 -18.41 3.16 11.22
C LEU A 315 -19.88 2.93 11.58
N ASN A 316 -20.75 3.91 11.35
CA ASN A 316 -22.18 3.76 11.61
C ASN A 316 -22.89 2.82 10.61
N ARG A 317 -22.23 2.48 9.50
CA ARG A 317 -22.69 1.52 8.49
C ARG A 317 -21.51 0.81 7.85
N VAL A 318 -21.78 -0.29 7.15
CA VAL A 318 -20.77 -0.97 6.33
C VAL A 318 -20.50 -0.13 5.08
N ASP A 319 -19.51 0.75 5.14
CA ASP A 319 -19.00 1.51 4.01
C ASP A 319 -17.62 0.98 3.59
N SER A 320 -17.60 0.26 2.46
CA SER A 320 -16.35 -0.31 1.95
C SER A 320 -15.41 0.73 1.40
N ASN A 321 -15.89 1.92 1.02
CA ASN A 321 -15.00 2.98 0.57
C ASN A 321 -14.04 3.38 1.68
N LEU A 322 -14.55 3.60 2.89
CA LEU A 322 -13.74 3.93 4.06
C LEU A 322 -12.88 2.76 4.54
N MET A 323 -13.37 1.52 4.43
CA MET A 323 -12.58 0.33 4.74
C MET A 323 -11.36 0.21 3.81
N CYS A 324 -11.56 0.43 2.51
CA CYS A 324 -10.50 0.42 1.50
C CYS A 324 -9.56 1.62 1.65
N ALA A 325 -10.08 2.79 2.05
CA ALA A 325 -9.32 4.01 2.28
C ALA A 325 -8.33 3.93 3.45
N GLN A 326 -8.29 2.83 4.21
CA GLN A 326 -7.20 2.56 5.16
C GLN A 326 -5.85 2.41 4.47
N CYS A 327 -5.85 2.02 3.19
CA CYS A 327 -4.64 1.78 2.42
C CYS A 327 -4.68 2.48 1.06
N HIS A 328 -5.80 2.43 0.34
CA HIS A 328 -5.94 2.90 -1.05
C HIS A 328 -6.18 4.41 -1.13
N VAL A 329 -5.17 5.15 -0.68
CA VAL A 329 -5.13 6.60 -0.58
C VAL A 329 -3.75 7.13 -0.96
N GLU A 330 -3.66 8.43 -1.18
CA GLU A 330 -2.40 9.16 -1.11
C GLU A 330 -1.96 9.35 0.35
N TYR A 331 -0.66 9.24 0.62
CA TYR A 331 -0.15 9.35 1.98
C TYR A 331 1.30 9.79 2.05
N ASN A 332 1.67 10.42 3.16
CA ASN A 332 3.06 10.41 3.58
C ASN A 332 3.30 9.28 4.59
N CYS A 333 4.23 8.38 4.28
CA CYS A 333 4.70 7.34 5.20
C CYS A 333 6.21 7.40 5.45
N GLY A 334 6.89 8.48 5.09
CA GLY A 334 8.34 8.49 5.01
C GLY A 334 8.97 9.84 5.36
N PRO A 335 10.31 9.87 5.37
CA PRO A 335 11.04 11.12 5.48
C PRO A 335 10.88 11.93 4.19
N GLY A 336 11.22 13.21 4.25
CA GLY A 336 11.24 14.11 3.10
C GLY A 336 11.92 15.42 3.43
N TYR A 337 11.37 16.53 2.97
CA TYR A 337 11.96 17.85 3.08
C TYR A 337 10.92 18.88 3.52
N ASP A 338 11.31 19.70 4.49
CA ASP A 338 10.58 20.88 4.93
C ASP A 338 10.81 22.00 3.92
N CYS A 339 9.73 22.54 3.35
CA CYS A 339 9.79 23.59 2.34
C CYS A 339 9.27 24.95 2.84
N THR A 340 9.35 25.20 4.15
CA THR A 340 9.03 26.51 4.73
C THR A 340 9.93 27.61 4.19
N ASP A 341 11.24 27.33 4.10
CA ASP A 341 12.22 28.20 3.46
C ASP A 341 12.45 27.70 2.02
N PRO A 342 12.09 28.48 0.98
CA PRO A 342 12.27 28.07 -0.41
C PRO A 342 13.75 27.94 -0.82
N GLU A 343 14.68 28.53 -0.06
CA GLU A 343 16.12 28.49 -0.34
C GLU A 343 16.86 27.40 0.45
N ASP A 344 16.30 26.94 1.59
CA ASP A 344 16.91 25.93 2.47
C ASP A 344 15.91 24.84 2.89
N HIS A 345 15.71 23.85 2.01
CA HIS A 345 14.86 22.70 2.30
C HIS A 345 15.52 21.72 3.28
N LYS A 346 15.03 21.66 4.52
CA LYS A 346 15.61 20.85 5.59
C LYS A 346 15.06 19.42 5.61
N PRO A 347 15.88 18.39 5.87
CA PRO A 347 15.39 17.02 5.98
C PRO A 347 14.37 16.84 7.11
N VAL A 348 13.26 16.16 6.82
CA VAL A 348 12.25 15.72 7.78
C VAL A 348 12.45 14.24 8.04
N GLY A 349 12.80 13.88 9.28
CA GLY A 349 13.01 12.49 9.70
C GLY A 349 11.75 11.83 10.27
N MET A 350 11.79 10.50 10.44
CA MET A 350 10.65 9.69 10.91
C MET A 350 10.08 10.08 12.29
N ALA A 351 10.82 10.82 13.11
CA ALA A 351 10.29 11.33 14.38
C ALA A 351 9.15 12.34 14.17
N ASP A 352 9.15 13.07 13.06
CA ASP A 352 8.16 14.09 12.74
C ASP A 352 6.78 13.46 12.43
N ALA A 353 5.72 14.07 12.95
CA ALA A 353 4.34 13.60 12.77
C ALA A 353 3.88 13.64 11.30
N ARG A 354 4.52 14.46 10.47
CA ARG A 354 4.27 14.53 9.01
C ARG A 354 4.63 13.22 8.31
N THR A 355 5.51 12.39 8.87
CA THR A 355 5.91 11.11 8.24
C THR A 355 4.85 10.00 8.34
N ASN A 356 3.66 10.29 8.87
CA ASN A 356 2.51 9.40 8.88
C ASN A 356 1.21 10.20 8.71
N ILE A 357 0.95 10.82 7.56
CA ILE A 357 -0.29 11.59 7.32
C ILE A 357 -1.04 11.06 6.11
N PHE A 358 -2.37 11.18 6.14
CA PHE A 358 -3.22 11.13 4.94
C PHE A 358 -3.57 12.58 4.57
N PRO A 359 -3.05 13.12 3.45
CA PRO A 359 -3.38 14.48 3.01
C PRO A 359 -4.88 14.67 2.83
N TRP A 360 -5.58 13.60 2.40
CA TRP A 360 -7.04 13.51 2.36
C TRP A 360 -7.68 14.60 1.50
N THR A 361 -7.11 14.77 0.30
CA THR A 361 -7.53 15.72 -0.71
C THR A 361 -7.39 15.06 -2.08
N ASN A 362 -8.20 15.48 -3.05
CA ASN A 362 -7.99 15.08 -4.43
C ASN A 362 -6.75 15.76 -5.05
N VAL A 363 -6.42 15.35 -6.28
CA VAL A 363 -5.25 15.83 -7.04
C VAL A 363 -5.14 17.35 -7.11
N PHE A 364 -6.26 18.06 -7.22
CA PHE A 364 -6.28 19.52 -7.40
C PHE A 364 -6.05 20.30 -6.09
N GLY A 365 -6.28 19.68 -4.94
CA GLY A 365 -5.98 20.27 -3.64
C GLY A 365 -4.63 19.85 -3.05
N TYR A 366 -3.96 18.85 -3.64
CA TYR A 366 -2.76 18.24 -3.07
C TYR A 366 -1.62 19.22 -2.81
N LYS A 367 -1.24 20.04 -3.80
CA LYS A 367 -0.17 21.04 -3.65
C LYS A 367 -0.45 22.00 -2.50
N LYS A 368 -1.69 22.49 -2.39
CA LYS A 368 -2.12 23.37 -1.30
C LYS A 368 -1.97 22.67 0.06
N VAL A 369 -2.46 21.44 0.20
CA VAL A 369 -2.38 20.72 1.47
C VAL A 369 -0.92 20.42 1.85
N MET A 370 -0.14 19.87 0.93
CA MET A 370 1.22 19.38 1.25
C MET A 370 2.27 20.47 1.29
N VAL A 371 2.29 21.36 0.30
CA VAL A 371 3.29 22.43 0.21
C VAL A 371 2.88 23.63 1.03
N GLU A 372 1.65 24.12 0.92
CA GLU A 372 1.25 25.32 1.66
C GLU A 372 0.91 25.01 3.12
N GLY A 373 0.21 23.90 3.38
CA GLY A 373 -0.21 23.47 4.72
C GLY A 373 0.89 22.77 5.52
N TYR A 374 1.38 21.62 5.04
CA TYR A 374 2.36 20.81 5.76
C TYR A 374 3.82 21.22 5.55
N LYS A 375 4.08 22.13 4.59
CA LYS A 375 5.43 22.53 4.17
C LYS A 375 6.30 21.31 3.87
N PHE A 376 5.78 20.36 3.10
CA PHE A 376 6.43 19.07 2.85
C PHE A 376 6.60 18.78 1.36
N LYS A 377 7.76 18.25 1.00
CA LYS A 377 8.06 17.65 -0.32
C LYS A 377 8.84 16.34 -0.11
N ASP A 378 8.59 15.33 -0.92
CA ASP A 378 9.15 13.99 -0.68
C ASP A 378 10.63 13.87 -1.02
N PHE A 379 11.04 14.38 -2.17
CA PHE A 379 12.39 14.17 -2.66
C PHE A 379 12.92 15.26 -3.55
N LYS A 380 14.25 15.33 -3.65
CA LYS A 380 14.96 16.15 -4.63
C LYS A 380 15.27 15.31 -5.85
N HIS A 381 14.73 15.69 -7.00
CA HIS A 381 15.01 15.03 -8.28
C HIS A 381 16.51 15.13 -8.58
N ALA A 382 17.14 14.00 -8.89
CA ALA A 382 18.60 13.93 -9.02
C ALA A 382 19.14 14.75 -10.20
N GLY A 383 18.51 14.65 -11.38
CA GLY A 383 18.91 15.42 -12.56
C GLY A 383 18.66 16.93 -12.45
N THR A 384 17.45 17.36 -12.07
CA THR A 384 17.07 18.79 -12.10
C THR A 384 17.35 19.54 -10.80
N GLY A 385 17.41 18.84 -9.66
CA GLY A 385 17.47 19.47 -8.34
C GLY A 385 16.14 20.02 -7.82
N ALA A 386 15.05 19.90 -8.58
CA ALA A 386 13.72 20.29 -8.12
C ALA A 386 13.25 19.38 -6.98
N TYR A 387 12.59 19.95 -5.97
CA TYR A 387 11.94 19.17 -4.93
C TYR A 387 10.51 18.85 -5.36
N LEU A 388 10.17 17.56 -5.40
CA LEU A 388 8.96 17.01 -6.01
C LEU A 388 8.13 16.22 -4.99
N PRO A 389 6.82 16.05 -5.23
CA PRO A 389 6.02 15.12 -4.46
C PRO A 389 6.28 13.68 -4.90
N LYS A 390 5.92 12.71 -4.07
CA LYS A 390 5.73 11.32 -4.48
C LYS A 390 4.29 10.94 -4.23
N ILE A 391 3.56 10.60 -5.28
CA ILE A 391 2.15 10.18 -5.16
C ILE A 391 2.04 8.65 -5.08
N GLN A 392 1.21 8.12 -4.20
CA GLN A 392 0.94 6.68 -4.06
C GLN A 392 -0.56 6.40 -4.10
N HIS A 393 -0.97 5.50 -4.99
CA HIS A 393 -2.29 4.88 -5.11
C HIS A 393 -3.50 5.63 -4.48
N PRO A 394 -3.84 6.84 -4.99
CA PRO A 394 -4.92 7.68 -4.48
C PRO A 394 -6.30 7.26 -4.97
N GLU A 395 -6.64 5.96 -4.92
CA GLU A 395 -7.89 5.49 -5.49
C GLU A 395 -9.10 6.15 -4.82
N PHE A 396 -9.11 6.28 -3.48
CA PHE A 396 -10.28 6.81 -2.79
C PHE A 396 -10.49 8.31 -3.08
N GLU A 397 -9.44 9.13 -3.00
CA GLU A 397 -9.53 10.56 -3.30
C GLU A 397 -9.82 10.83 -4.78
N THR A 398 -9.39 9.93 -5.67
CA THR A 398 -9.75 9.97 -7.09
C THR A 398 -11.22 9.64 -7.31
N TYR A 399 -11.75 8.67 -6.57
CA TYR A 399 -13.12 8.20 -6.70
C TYR A 399 -14.17 9.25 -6.30
N TRP A 400 -13.82 10.18 -5.41
CA TRP A 400 -14.71 11.27 -4.99
C TRP A 400 -15.21 12.12 -6.16
N GLY A 401 -16.52 12.39 -6.17
CA GLY A 401 -17.17 13.18 -7.23
C GLY A 401 -17.31 12.45 -8.56
N SER A 402 -16.88 11.19 -8.66
CA SER A 402 -17.14 10.35 -9.83
C SER A 402 -18.64 10.05 -9.95
N LYS A 403 -19.08 9.67 -11.16
CA LYS A 403 -20.48 9.28 -11.38
C LYS A 403 -20.91 8.08 -10.53
N HIS A 404 -20.03 7.12 -10.30
CA HIS A 404 -20.32 5.96 -9.45
C HIS A 404 -20.41 6.36 -7.97
N GLU A 405 -19.50 7.21 -7.49
CA GLU A 405 -19.52 7.67 -6.10
C GLU A 405 -20.77 8.51 -5.79
N GLN A 406 -21.13 9.42 -6.70
CA GLN A 406 -22.37 10.22 -6.65
C GLN A 406 -23.63 9.34 -6.68
N ALA A 407 -23.59 8.21 -7.39
CA ALA A 407 -24.67 7.23 -7.42
C ALA A 407 -24.70 6.31 -6.19
N GLY A 408 -23.79 6.49 -5.22
CA GLY A 408 -23.74 5.70 -3.99
C GLY A 408 -23.09 4.32 -4.17
N VAL A 409 -22.42 4.06 -5.29
CA VAL A 409 -21.64 2.83 -5.50
C VAL A 409 -20.42 2.86 -4.58
N GLU A 410 -20.07 1.70 -4.02
CA GLU A 410 -18.89 1.53 -3.17
C GLU A 410 -17.86 0.58 -3.81
N CYS A 411 -16.62 0.60 -3.33
CA CYS A 411 -15.54 -0.28 -3.79
C CYS A 411 -15.95 -1.76 -3.84
N LYS A 412 -16.69 -2.23 -2.81
CA LYS A 412 -17.13 -3.63 -2.74
C LYS A 412 -18.05 -4.03 -3.88
N ASN A 413 -18.82 -3.11 -4.46
CA ASN A 413 -19.75 -3.41 -5.55
C ASN A 413 -19.00 -3.83 -6.84
N CYS A 414 -17.77 -3.36 -7.02
CA CYS A 414 -16.95 -3.70 -8.19
C CYS A 414 -15.83 -4.71 -7.85
N HIS A 415 -15.27 -4.65 -6.65
CA HIS A 415 -14.07 -5.43 -6.31
C HIS A 415 -14.33 -6.61 -5.36
N MET A 416 -15.49 -6.65 -4.70
CA MET A 416 -15.87 -7.69 -3.73
C MET A 416 -17.34 -8.10 -3.93
N PRO A 417 -17.72 -8.55 -5.14
CA PRO A 417 -19.12 -8.81 -5.46
C PRO A 417 -19.71 -9.91 -4.58
N LYS A 418 -21.03 -9.91 -4.45
CA LYS A 418 -21.74 -11.05 -3.88
C LYS A 418 -21.62 -12.25 -4.82
N LYS A 419 -21.32 -13.42 -4.26
CA LYS A 419 -21.29 -14.71 -4.96
C LYS A 419 -22.26 -15.68 -4.31
N VAL A 420 -22.90 -16.50 -5.11
CA VAL A 420 -23.68 -17.66 -4.62
C VAL A 420 -22.76 -18.86 -4.63
N LEU A 421 -22.55 -19.46 -3.46
CA LEU A 421 -21.74 -20.67 -3.31
C LEU A 421 -22.50 -21.91 -3.82
N ALA A 422 -21.78 -23.01 -4.02
CA ALA A 422 -22.37 -24.27 -4.49
C ALA A 422 -23.48 -24.81 -3.57
N ASN A 423 -23.45 -24.47 -2.28
CA ASN A 423 -24.47 -24.83 -1.30
C ASN A 423 -25.66 -23.83 -1.23
N GLY A 424 -25.74 -22.87 -2.16
CA GLY A 424 -26.80 -21.85 -2.23
C GLY A 424 -26.60 -20.64 -1.30
N LYS A 425 -25.61 -20.66 -0.41
CA LYS A 425 -25.33 -19.52 0.49
C LYS A 425 -24.77 -18.35 -0.31
N THR A 426 -25.30 -17.15 -0.07
CA THR A 426 -24.73 -15.91 -0.60
C THR A 426 -23.59 -15.43 0.29
N LEU A 427 -22.44 -15.13 -0.32
CA LEU A 427 -21.22 -14.65 0.30
C LEU A 427 -20.83 -13.30 -0.32
N THR A 428 -20.31 -12.35 0.46
CA THR A 428 -19.51 -11.25 -0.09
C THR A 428 -18.10 -11.75 -0.37
N SER A 429 -17.68 -11.80 -1.63
CA SER A 429 -16.33 -12.25 -2.00
C SER A 429 -15.28 -11.38 -1.30
N HIS A 430 -14.32 -12.00 -0.61
CA HIS A 430 -13.14 -11.31 -0.08
C HIS A 430 -11.91 -11.47 -0.98
N GLN A 431 -12.10 -11.97 -2.20
CA GLN A 431 -11.09 -11.90 -3.24
C GLN A 431 -11.15 -10.52 -3.91
N GLN A 432 -10.47 -9.52 -3.35
CA GLN A 432 -10.40 -8.19 -3.97
C GLN A 432 -9.63 -8.28 -5.29
N MET A 433 -10.29 -7.96 -6.40
CA MET A 433 -9.69 -8.02 -7.73
C MET A 433 -10.44 -7.11 -8.71
N SER A 434 -9.90 -6.94 -9.93
CA SER A 434 -10.55 -6.13 -10.96
C SER A 434 -11.93 -6.70 -11.33
N PRO A 435 -12.97 -5.85 -11.53
CA PRO A 435 -14.28 -6.27 -12.01
C PRO A 435 -14.22 -6.89 -13.41
N ARG A 436 -13.16 -6.63 -14.19
CA ARG A 436 -12.88 -7.24 -15.50
C ARG A 436 -13.05 -8.76 -15.53
N TYR A 437 -12.77 -9.43 -14.43
CA TYR A 437 -12.80 -10.88 -14.33
C TYR A 437 -14.10 -11.42 -13.69
N GLN A 438 -15.04 -10.53 -13.37
CA GLN A 438 -16.29 -10.81 -12.64
C GLN A 438 -17.41 -9.88 -13.13
N ILE A 439 -17.51 -9.64 -14.44
CA ILE A 439 -18.37 -8.60 -15.03
C ILE A 439 -19.85 -8.84 -14.74
N LYS A 440 -20.29 -10.10 -14.73
CA LYS A 440 -21.67 -10.48 -14.44
C LYS A 440 -22.08 -10.12 -13.02
N GLU A 441 -21.20 -10.41 -12.06
CA GLU A 441 -21.45 -10.21 -10.62
C GLU A 441 -21.20 -8.76 -10.18
N THR A 442 -20.62 -7.93 -11.05
CA THR A 442 -20.27 -6.53 -10.77
C THR A 442 -21.04 -5.57 -11.66
N CYS A 443 -20.54 -5.26 -12.86
CA CYS A 443 -21.07 -4.23 -13.76
C CYS A 443 -22.52 -4.52 -14.20
N LEU A 444 -22.81 -5.75 -14.61
CA LEU A 444 -24.12 -6.12 -15.17
C LEU A 444 -25.21 -6.28 -14.10
N THR A 445 -24.86 -6.11 -12.82
CA THR A 445 -25.86 -6.00 -11.76
C THR A 445 -26.63 -4.67 -11.85
N CYS A 446 -26.02 -3.62 -12.40
CA CYS A 446 -26.61 -2.29 -12.59
C CYS A 446 -26.82 -1.93 -14.07
N HIS A 447 -25.86 -2.26 -14.95
CA HIS A 447 -25.93 -1.95 -16.38
C HIS A 447 -26.64 -3.06 -17.16
N LYS A 448 -27.97 -3.11 -17.08
CA LYS A 448 -28.78 -4.20 -17.64
C LYS A 448 -28.82 -4.23 -19.16
N ASP A 449 -28.59 -3.09 -19.80
CA ASP A 449 -28.62 -2.96 -21.26
C ASP A 449 -27.28 -3.33 -21.93
N TRP A 450 -26.26 -3.67 -21.14
CA TRP A 450 -24.92 -4.01 -21.63
C TRP A 450 -24.71 -5.52 -21.68
N SER A 451 -23.98 -5.98 -22.69
CA SER A 451 -23.30 -7.27 -22.63
C SER A 451 -22.01 -7.19 -21.82
N GLU A 452 -21.42 -8.35 -21.48
CA GLU A 452 -20.08 -8.36 -20.86
C GLU A 452 -19.02 -7.70 -21.75
N LYS A 453 -19.17 -7.84 -23.07
CA LYS A 453 -18.28 -7.21 -24.05
C LYS A 453 -18.42 -5.69 -24.06
N ASP A 454 -19.64 -5.17 -23.93
CA ASP A 454 -19.87 -3.71 -23.86
C ASP A 454 -19.23 -3.13 -22.61
N ALA A 455 -19.42 -3.78 -21.45
CA ALA A 455 -18.80 -3.36 -20.19
C ALA A 455 -17.27 -3.33 -20.29
N LEU A 456 -16.66 -4.39 -20.85
CA LEU A 456 -15.22 -4.44 -21.10
C LEU A 456 -14.76 -3.37 -22.08
N TYR A 457 -15.51 -3.13 -23.16
CA TYR A 457 -15.20 -2.11 -24.16
C TYR A 457 -15.21 -0.70 -23.55
N HIS A 458 -16.15 -0.41 -22.65
CA HIS A 458 -16.18 0.86 -21.91
C HIS A 458 -14.97 1.01 -20.97
N ILE A 459 -14.64 -0.04 -20.22
CA ILE A 459 -13.44 -0.06 -19.35
C ILE A 459 -12.19 0.21 -20.20
N ASP A 460 -11.97 -0.57 -21.25
CA ASP A 460 -10.78 -0.46 -22.09
C ASP A 460 -10.71 0.89 -22.79
N SER A 461 -11.83 1.45 -23.25
CA SER A 461 -11.86 2.77 -23.91
C SER A 461 -11.36 3.89 -22.98
N ILE A 462 -11.81 3.89 -21.72
CA ILE A 462 -11.36 4.87 -20.73
C ILE A 462 -9.88 4.67 -20.40
N GLN A 463 -9.48 3.42 -20.11
CA GLN A 463 -8.10 3.12 -19.74
C GLN A 463 -7.13 3.42 -20.89
N ASN A 464 -7.49 3.13 -22.13
CA ASN A 464 -6.68 3.42 -23.31
C ASN A 464 -6.51 4.93 -23.51
N TYR A 465 -7.58 5.71 -23.35
CA TYR A 465 -7.49 7.17 -23.42
C TYR A 465 -6.54 7.72 -22.34
N THR A 466 -6.71 7.30 -21.08
CA THR A 466 -5.88 7.75 -19.96
C THR A 466 -4.42 7.36 -20.17
N ARG A 467 -4.12 6.11 -20.54
CA ARG A 467 -2.74 5.66 -20.84
C ARG A 467 -2.12 6.45 -22.00
N GLY A 468 -2.89 6.79 -23.02
CA GLY A 468 -2.43 7.67 -24.10
C GLY A 468 -2.07 9.08 -23.63
N LYS A 469 -2.78 9.60 -22.62
CA LYS A 469 -2.47 10.90 -22.00
C LYS A 469 -1.30 10.82 -21.03
N LEU A 470 -1.17 9.74 -20.27
CA LEU A 470 -0.01 9.44 -19.43
C LEU A 470 1.28 9.47 -20.26
N ALA A 471 1.34 8.73 -21.36
CA ALA A 471 2.53 8.71 -22.22
C ALA A 471 2.88 10.08 -22.81
N LYS A 472 1.88 10.93 -23.10
CA LYS A 472 2.11 12.30 -23.57
C LYS A 472 2.62 13.22 -22.46
N ALA A 473 2.06 13.12 -21.26
CA ALA A 473 2.57 13.84 -20.09
C ALA A 473 4.03 13.45 -19.80
N GLU A 474 4.34 12.15 -19.85
CA GLU A 474 5.71 11.67 -19.67
C GLU A 474 6.69 12.25 -20.68
N PHE A 475 6.29 12.30 -21.96
CA PHE A 475 7.09 12.92 -23.01
C PHE A 475 7.41 14.40 -22.70
N TRP A 476 6.40 15.17 -22.30
CA TRP A 476 6.59 16.60 -22.02
C TRP A 476 7.39 16.85 -20.76
N ILE A 477 7.17 16.08 -19.69
CA ILE A 477 7.96 16.19 -18.45
C ILE A 477 9.42 15.79 -18.72
N ALA A 478 9.65 14.70 -19.44
CA ALA A 478 10.99 14.29 -19.84
C ALA A 478 11.71 15.37 -20.66
N SER A 479 10.98 16.10 -21.51
CA SER A 479 11.51 17.23 -22.26
C SER A 479 11.80 18.44 -21.36
N LEU A 480 10.92 18.75 -20.40
CA LEU A 480 11.16 19.80 -19.40
C LEU A 480 12.43 19.52 -18.59
N ILE A 481 12.61 18.27 -18.12
CA ILE A 481 13.82 17.83 -17.42
C ILE A 481 15.08 18.10 -18.25
N ASP A 482 15.07 17.77 -19.56
CA ASP A 482 16.20 18.04 -20.44
C ASP A 482 16.48 19.53 -20.63
N TRP A 483 15.43 20.36 -20.72
CA TRP A 483 15.58 21.81 -20.84
C TRP A 483 16.11 22.45 -19.56
N ILE A 484 15.70 21.94 -18.39
CA ILE A 484 16.27 22.36 -17.11
C ILE A 484 17.77 22.03 -17.07
N GLY A 485 18.15 20.81 -17.46
CA GLY A 485 19.57 20.41 -17.52
C GLY A 485 20.39 21.29 -18.47
N LYS A 486 19.83 21.66 -19.64
CA LYS A 486 20.47 22.61 -20.56
C LYS A 486 20.64 24.00 -19.95
N ALA A 487 19.62 24.50 -19.25
CA ALA A 487 19.67 25.79 -18.58
C ALA A 487 20.73 25.82 -17.47
N GLN A 488 20.82 24.76 -16.68
CA GLN A 488 21.86 24.58 -15.66
C GLN A 488 23.26 24.55 -16.28
N ALA A 489 23.45 23.80 -17.37
CA ALA A 489 24.73 23.72 -18.07
C ALA A 489 25.15 25.06 -18.70
N ALA A 490 24.20 25.87 -19.16
CA ALA A 490 24.48 27.20 -19.70
C ALA A 490 24.92 28.18 -18.60
N GLY A 491 24.37 28.06 -17.38
CA GLY A 491 24.72 28.92 -16.24
C GLY A 491 24.32 30.40 -16.41
N THR A 492 23.56 30.74 -17.46
CA THR A 492 23.17 32.11 -17.80
C THR A 492 21.69 32.40 -17.53
N VAL A 493 20.88 31.38 -17.23
CA VAL A 493 19.45 31.55 -16.96
C VAL A 493 19.26 32.16 -15.57
N PRO A 494 18.50 33.27 -15.42
CA PRO A 494 18.24 33.91 -14.14
C PRO A 494 17.63 32.96 -13.09
N LYS A 495 17.93 33.19 -11.81
CA LYS A 495 17.48 32.33 -10.70
C LYS A 495 15.95 32.24 -10.62
N ASP A 496 15.24 33.36 -10.74
CA ASP A 496 13.78 33.42 -10.71
C ASP A 496 13.14 32.59 -11.83
N VAL A 497 13.77 32.55 -13.01
CA VAL A 497 13.36 31.71 -14.13
C VAL A 497 13.57 30.23 -13.82
N MET A 498 14.71 29.87 -13.22
CA MET A 498 14.98 28.50 -12.78
C MET A 498 14.02 28.05 -11.67
N ASP A 499 13.77 28.89 -10.68
CA ASP A 499 12.83 28.63 -9.58
C ASP A 499 11.42 28.38 -10.13
N LYS A 500 10.98 29.20 -11.10
CA LYS A 500 9.69 28.99 -11.76
C LYS A 500 9.65 27.69 -12.58
N ALA A 501 10.74 27.33 -13.25
CA ALA A 501 10.84 26.05 -13.96
C ALA A 501 10.75 24.85 -12.99
N TYR A 502 11.32 24.94 -11.79
CA TYR A 502 11.20 23.91 -10.75
C TYR A 502 9.78 23.81 -10.18
N ASP A 503 9.09 24.94 -10.00
CA ASP A 503 7.68 24.97 -9.60
C ASP A 503 6.78 24.33 -10.67
N LEU A 504 7.05 24.61 -11.95
CA LEU A 504 6.35 23.99 -13.08
C LEU A 504 6.67 22.49 -13.19
N GLN A 505 7.90 22.06 -12.87
CA GLN A 505 8.22 20.63 -12.77
C GLN A 505 7.44 19.96 -11.64
N TYR A 506 7.29 20.61 -10.47
CA TYR A 506 6.47 20.10 -9.37
C TYR A 506 5.03 19.86 -9.84
N ASP A 507 4.42 20.84 -10.50
CA ASP A 507 3.04 20.73 -11.00
C ASP A 507 2.91 19.67 -12.07
N ALA A 508 3.84 19.65 -13.04
CA ALA A 508 3.85 18.65 -14.10
C ALA A 508 3.95 17.23 -13.53
N THR A 509 4.84 17.02 -12.55
CA THR A 509 5.00 15.73 -11.85
C THR A 509 3.75 15.37 -11.05
N LEU A 510 3.20 16.27 -10.22
CA LEU A 510 2.01 16.02 -9.41
C LEU A 510 0.84 15.54 -10.28
N TYR A 511 0.52 16.32 -11.31
CA TYR A 511 -0.66 16.09 -12.14
C TYR A 511 -0.53 14.87 -13.07
N TRP A 512 0.68 14.35 -13.28
CA TRP A 512 0.94 13.10 -13.99
C TRP A 512 1.02 11.91 -13.03
N GLU A 513 1.84 12.00 -11.99
CA GLU A 513 2.16 10.87 -11.13
C GLU A 513 0.93 10.40 -10.36
N TRP A 514 -0.03 11.29 -10.08
CA TRP A 514 -1.33 10.89 -9.55
C TRP A 514 -1.96 9.72 -10.32
N TRP A 515 -1.82 9.71 -11.65
CA TRP A 515 -2.47 8.72 -12.53
C TRP A 515 -1.59 7.54 -12.91
N THR A 516 -0.27 7.64 -12.73
CA THR A 516 0.58 6.44 -12.74
C THR A 516 0.49 5.71 -11.41
N ALA A 517 0.29 6.43 -10.30
CA ALA A 517 0.14 5.89 -8.96
C ALA A 517 -1.23 5.24 -8.73
N GLU A 518 -2.31 5.90 -9.16
CA GLU A 518 -3.70 5.41 -9.08
C GLU A 518 -3.91 4.20 -10.01
N ASN A 519 -4.61 3.16 -9.57
CA ASN A 519 -4.58 1.85 -10.21
C ASN A 519 -5.68 1.58 -11.26
N SER A 520 -6.62 2.49 -11.46
CA SER A 520 -7.75 2.28 -12.36
C SER A 520 -7.48 2.69 -13.81
N ASP A 521 -6.36 3.36 -14.05
CA ASP A 521 -6.07 4.06 -15.30
C ASP A 521 -7.21 5.02 -15.69
N GLY A 522 -7.66 5.78 -14.69
CA GLY A 522 -8.70 6.80 -14.84
C GLY A 522 -10.14 6.26 -14.84
N PHE A 523 -10.37 4.95 -14.76
CA PHE A 523 -11.74 4.40 -14.72
C PHE A 523 -12.53 4.88 -13.49
N HIS A 524 -11.87 5.10 -12.35
CA HIS A 524 -12.54 5.62 -11.16
C HIS A 524 -13.04 7.06 -11.32
N ASN A 525 -12.36 7.89 -12.13
CA ASN A 525 -12.80 9.26 -12.42
C ASN A 525 -12.18 9.79 -13.73
N PRO A 526 -12.77 9.47 -14.90
CA PRO A 526 -12.14 9.74 -16.19
C PRO A 526 -12.07 11.22 -16.53
N GLN A 527 -12.98 12.04 -16.01
CA GLN A 527 -12.97 13.49 -16.21
C GLN A 527 -11.79 14.14 -15.48
N ASN A 528 -11.60 13.81 -14.21
CA ASN A 528 -10.45 14.32 -13.44
C ASN A 528 -9.12 13.82 -14.04
N ALA A 529 -9.07 12.57 -14.52
CA ALA A 529 -7.89 12.03 -15.20
C ALA A 529 -7.50 12.87 -16.42
N ARG A 530 -8.48 13.18 -17.27
CA ARG A 530 -8.28 14.00 -18.46
C ARG A 530 -7.83 15.41 -18.12
N GLU A 531 -8.46 16.04 -17.13
CA GLU A 531 -8.14 17.41 -16.74
C GLU A 531 -6.74 17.50 -16.12
N SER A 532 -6.44 16.66 -15.15
CA SER A 532 -5.13 16.63 -14.49
C SER A 532 -4.01 16.36 -15.49
N LEU A 533 -4.13 15.33 -16.35
CA LEU A 533 -3.08 15.04 -17.34
C LEU A 533 -2.91 16.17 -18.36
N THR A 534 -3.96 16.93 -18.66
CA THR A 534 -3.85 18.16 -19.44
C THR A 534 -3.02 19.21 -18.70
N ARG A 535 -3.33 19.50 -17.42
CA ARG A 535 -2.56 20.43 -16.60
C ARG A 535 -1.09 20.03 -16.45
N SER A 536 -0.80 18.72 -16.39
CA SER A 536 0.58 18.21 -16.38
C SER A 536 1.34 18.60 -17.65
N MET A 537 0.73 18.39 -18.82
CA MET A 537 1.32 18.76 -20.10
C MET A 537 1.47 20.28 -20.23
N ASP A 538 0.47 21.06 -19.82
CA ASP A 538 0.49 22.52 -19.88
C ASP A 538 1.64 23.08 -19.02
N ALA A 539 1.79 22.61 -17.78
CA ALA A 539 2.89 23.01 -16.89
C ALA A 539 4.26 22.66 -17.47
N ALA A 540 4.41 21.46 -18.04
CA ALA A 540 5.65 21.04 -18.69
C ALA A 540 5.99 21.91 -19.91
N GLN A 541 5.01 22.19 -20.76
CA GLN A 541 5.19 23.03 -21.95
C GLN A 541 5.47 24.49 -21.61
N GLU A 542 4.81 25.04 -20.59
CA GLU A 542 5.09 26.38 -20.06
C GLU A 542 6.55 26.48 -19.58
N GLY A 543 7.03 25.50 -18.82
CA GLY A 543 8.41 25.47 -18.33
C GLY A 543 9.41 25.38 -19.48
N ILE A 544 9.13 24.58 -20.51
CA ILE A 544 9.96 24.48 -21.71
C ILE A 544 10.02 25.82 -22.45
N ALA A 545 8.88 26.47 -22.68
CA ALA A 545 8.83 27.76 -23.37
C ALA A 545 9.59 28.84 -22.59
N LEU A 546 9.41 28.87 -21.27
CA LEU A 546 10.13 29.78 -20.37
C LEU A 546 11.65 29.61 -20.49
N LEU A 547 12.15 28.37 -20.44
CA LEU A 547 13.58 28.08 -20.51
C LEU A 547 14.16 28.34 -21.91
N LYS A 548 13.44 28.01 -22.98
CA LYS A 548 13.87 28.32 -24.34
C LYS A 548 14.02 29.83 -24.57
N LYS A 549 13.07 30.62 -24.07
CA LYS A 549 13.13 32.08 -24.14
C LYS A 549 14.36 32.63 -23.43
N ALA A 550 14.61 32.17 -22.20
CA ALA A 550 15.76 32.60 -21.42
C ALA A 550 17.11 32.21 -22.06
N LEU A 551 17.15 31.07 -22.75
CA LEU A 551 18.33 30.60 -23.50
C LEU A 551 18.47 31.22 -24.90
N GLY A 552 17.51 32.04 -25.35
CA GLY A 552 17.48 32.56 -26.72
C GLY A 552 17.23 31.50 -27.81
N ALA A 553 16.79 30.29 -27.42
CA ALA A 553 16.53 29.18 -28.33
C ALA A 553 15.23 29.33 -29.14
N ASP A 554 14.36 30.27 -28.75
CA ASP A 554 13.17 30.65 -29.53
C ASP A 554 13.49 31.40 -30.83
N LYS A 555 14.74 31.88 -30.98
CA LYS A 555 15.21 32.64 -32.14
C LYS A 555 15.96 31.80 -33.18
N ALA A 556 16.09 30.48 -32.98
CA ALA A 556 16.69 29.60 -33.98
C ALA A 556 15.70 29.44 -35.15
N PRO A 557 16.00 29.93 -36.37
CA PRO A 557 15.16 29.62 -37.52
C PRO A 557 15.15 28.11 -37.71
N ALA A 558 13.98 27.55 -38.02
CA ALA A 558 13.84 26.18 -38.46
C ALA A 558 14.74 25.99 -39.69
N ALA A 559 15.93 25.43 -39.50
CA ALA A 559 16.72 24.92 -40.59
C ALA A 559 15.95 23.72 -41.15
N VAL A 560 15.08 23.98 -42.13
CA VAL A 560 14.56 22.98 -43.05
C VAL A 560 15.76 22.53 -43.90
N GLY A 561 16.56 21.65 -43.30
CA GLY A 561 17.61 20.92 -43.98
C GLY A 561 16.95 19.92 -44.92
N ASN A 562 16.82 20.33 -46.17
CA ASN A 562 16.44 19.47 -47.28
C ASN A 562 17.55 18.42 -47.46
N SER A 563 17.52 17.33 -46.69
CA SER A 563 18.45 16.22 -46.87
C SER A 563 18.03 15.46 -48.12
N LYS A 564 18.69 15.76 -49.24
CA LYS A 564 18.71 14.85 -50.39
C LYS A 564 19.13 13.47 -49.88
N THR A 565 18.27 12.51 -50.17
CA THR A 565 18.43 11.07 -50.01
C THR A 565 19.84 10.60 -50.38
N ALA A 566 20.58 10.08 -49.40
CA ALA A 566 21.68 9.16 -49.64
C ALA A 566 21.18 7.74 -49.31
N ALA A 567 21.21 6.88 -50.31
CA ALA A 567 20.70 5.52 -50.28
C ALA A 567 21.27 4.69 -49.12
N GLN A 568 20.38 3.97 -48.44
CA GLN A 568 20.74 2.88 -47.53
C GLN A 568 21.44 1.76 -48.30
N LYS A 569 22.62 1.35 -47.84
CA LYS A 569 23.15 -0.01 -48.11
C LYS A 569 22.69 -0.94 -46.98
N PRO A 570 22.20 -2.14 -47.29
CA PRO A 570 21.72 -3.08 -46.29
C PRO A 570 22.90 -3.82 -45.63
N TYR A 571 22.83 -3.95 -44.30
CA TYR A 571 23.32 -5.09 -43.55
C TYR A 571 22.25 -5.49 -42.55
#